data_AF-A0A1C4C0W8-F1
#
_entry.id   AF-A0A1C4C0W8-F1
#
_cell.length_a   1.000
_cell.length_b   1.000
_cell.length_c   1.000
_cell.angle_alpha   90.00
_cell.angle_beta   90.00
_cell.angle_gamma   90.00
#
_symmetry.space_group_name_H-M   'P 1'
#
loop_
_entity.id
_entity.type
_entity.pdbx_description
1 polymer ?
#
loop_
_entity_poly.entity_id
_entity_poly.type
_entity_poly.pdbx_seq_one_letter_code
_entity_poly.pdbx_strand_id
1 'polypeptide(L)'
;MINRKQIMVEWQKAGLKINGFTSDDINDIYDHLAHNADNETEANKIFILAIRKAAMNGAKTQWAVSNNANQWVQAGLTNADEVGEYEHEAKDMRLPGRYGKPGKTESNLDKITPEQIQKQNEQLAKELGYESVEAMAKGSWEKLYELRRTREERLAKRPKTGLTATGNQVLKRF
;
A
#
# COMPACT_ATOMS: atom_id res chain seq x y z
N MET A 1 21.10 28.75 8.90
CA MET A 1 20.34 29.99 8.68
C MET A 1 18.94 29.59 8.24
N ILE A 2 17.95 30.10 8.97
CA ILE A 2 16.53 29.84 8.69
C ILE A 2 16.11 30.41 7.33
N ASN A 3 15.42 29.60 6.52
CA ASN A 3 14.81 30.07 5.27
C ASN A 3 13.43 30.68 5.54
N ARG A 4 13.43 31.82 6.24
CA ARG A 4 12.23 32.48 6.74
C ARG A 4 11.22 32.83 5.64
N LYS A 5 11.71 33.21 4.45
CA LYS A 5 10.84 33.54 3.31
C LYS A 5 10.02 32.33 2.86
N GLN A 6 10.66 31.17 2.70
CA GLN A 6 9.96 29.95 2.28
C GLN A 6 9.02 29.43 3.37
N ILE A 7 9.45 29.45 4.63
CA ILE A 7 8.63 29.04 5.78
C ILE A 7 7.36 29.88 5.85
N MET A 8 7.45 31.21 5.73
CA MET A 8 6.27 32.08 5.75
C MET A 8 5.30 31.82 4.59
N VAL A 9 5.81 31.49 3.40
CA VAL A 9 4.97 31.12 2.26
C VAL A 9 4.21 29.82 2.53
N GLU A 10 4.89 28.79 3.04
CA GLU A 10 4.26 27.52 3.39
C GLU A 10 3.29 27.69 4.56
N TRP A 11 3.61 28.54 5.54
CA TRP A 11 2.76 28.88 6.69
C TRP A 11 1.43 29.50 6.25
N GLN A 12 1.49 30.46 5.33
CA GLN A 12 0.31 31.09 4.75
C GLN A 12 -0.50 30.11 3.89
N LYS A 13 0.18 29.31 3.06
CA LYS A 13 -0.48 28.27 2.24
C LYS A 13 -1.21 27.23 3.09
N ALA A 14 -0.65 26.87 4.24
CA ALA A 14 -1.27 25.99 5.22
C ALA A 14 -2.47 26.62 5.95
N GLY A 15 -2.71 27.94 5.77
CA GLY A 15 -3.77 28.66 6.47
C GLY A 15 -3.55 28.78 7.97
N LEU A 16 -2.29 28.71 8.42
CA LEU A 16 -1.92 28.90 9.82
C LEU A 16 -2.10 30.38 10.20
N LYS A 17 -2.66 30.61 11.39
CA LYS A 17 -2.92 31.98 11.86
C LYS A 17 -1.60 32.75 12.01
N ILE A 18 -1.59 33.98 11.50
CA ILE A 18 -0.50 34.94 11.71
C ILE A 18 -0.94 35.93 12.80
N ASN A 19 -0.09 36.12 13.81
CA ASN A 19 -0.28 37.01 14.95
C ASN A 19 1.07 37.68 15.33
N GLY A 20 1.08 38.49 16.39
CA GLY A 20 2.30 39.16 16.86
C GLY A 20 3.42 38.23 17.34
N PHE A 21 3.13 36.95 17.59
CA PHE A 21 4.09 35.96 18.11
C PHE A 21 4.60 35.00 17.03
N THR A 22 4.07 35.05 15.81
CA THR A 22 4.39 34.08 14.74
C THR A 22 5.88 34.07 14.38
N SER A 23 6.56 35.21 14.48
CA SER A 23 8.01 35.28 14.25
C SER A 23 8.80 34.52 15.32
N ASP A 24 8.38 34.61 16.57
CA ASP A 24 9.06 33.96 17.70
C ASP A 24 8.77 32.46 17.64
N ASP A 25 7.51 32.09 17.41
CA ASP A 25 7.11 30.70 17.21
C ASP A 25 7.91 29.99 16.10
N ILE A 26 8.14 30.69 14.98
CA ILE A 26 8.91 30.16 13.85
C ILE A 26 10.38 29.96 14.25
N ASN A 27 10.95 30.87 15.02
CA ASN A 27 12.33 30.74 15.49
C ASN A 27 12.44 29.60 16.50
N ASP A 28 11.52 29.50 17.46
CA ASP A 28 11.54 28.45 18.48
C ASP A 28 11.46 27.05 17.85
N ILE A 29 10.55 26.86 16.89
CA ILE A 29 10.42 25.59 16.16
C ILE A 29 11.68 25.32 15.33
N TYR A 30 12.20 26.33 14.64
CA TYR A 30 13.40 26.15 13.83
C TYR A 30 14.62 25.83 14.67
N ASP A 31 14.83 26.53 15.79
CA ASP A 31 15.95 26.31 16.68
C ASP A 31 15.88 24.91 17.27
N HIS A 32 14.69 24.45 17.66
CA HIS A 32 14.50 23.06 18.09
C HIS A 32 14.93 22.05 17.01
N LEU A 33 14.55 22.26 15.75
CA LEU A 33 14.95 21.40 14.64
C LEU A 33 16.44 21.52 14.30
N ALA A 34 17.01 22.72 14.33
CA ALA A 34 18.40 22.98 13.99
C ALA A 34 19.38 22.34 14.98
N HIS A 35 18.99 22.16 16.24
CA HIS A 35 19.80 21.45 17.23
C HIS A 35 19.78 19.92 17.06
N ASN A 36 18.79 19.36 16.36
CA ASN A 36 18.59 17.91 16.26
C ASN A 36 18.79 17.35 14.83
N ALA A 37 18.73 18.20 13.81
CA ALA A 37 18.93 17.79 12.42
C ALA A 37 20.42 17.68 12.05
N ASP A 38 20.72 16.91 11.00
CA ASP A 38 22.09 16.71 10.51
C ASP A 38 22.77 18.02 10.11
N ASN A 39 22.00 18.95 9.57
CA ASN A 39 22.45 20.28 9.19
C ASN A 39 21.27 21.26 9.04
N GLU A 40 21.59 22.54 8.85
CA GLU A 40 20.59 23.60 8.72
C GLU A 40 19.66 23.44 7.51
N THR A 41 20.12 22.79 6.43
CA THR A 41 19.30 22.56 5.24
C THR A 41 18.24 21.50 5.51
N GLU A 42 18.61 20.43 6.23
CA GLU A 42 17.67 19.40 6.69
C GLU A 42 16.68 19.96 7.71
N ALA A 43 17.13 20.77 8.67
CA ALA A 43 16.22 21.46 9.61
C ALA A 43 15.14 22.28 8.89
N ASN A 44 15.51 23.03 7.85
CA ASN A 44 14.56 23.79 7.04
C ASN A 44 13.57 22.88 6.28
N LYS A 45 14.04 21.76 5.71
CA LYS A 45 13.18 20.80 5.02
C LYS A 45 12.18 20.16 5.98
N ILE A 46 12.65 19.66 7.13
CA ILE A 46 11.81 19.05 8.18
C ILE A 46 10.76 20.07 8.66
N PHE A 47 11.13 21.33 8.86
CA PHE A 47 10.15 22.36 9.24
C PHE A 47 9.05 22.52 8.20
N ILE A 48 9.41 22.59 6.91
CA ILE A 48 8.41 22.67 5.82
C ILE A 48 7.51 21.43 5.82
N LEU A 49 8.07 20.24 6.05
CA LEU A 49 7.28 19.01 6.18
C LEU A 49 6.30 19.09 7.36
N ALA A 50 6.73 19.64 8.51
CA ALA A 50 5.88 19.77 9.70
C ALA A 50 4.67 20.67 9.43
N ILE A 51 4.87 21.78 8.71
CA ILE A 51 3.82 22.69 8.26
C ILE A 51 2.85 21.98 7.31
N ARG A 52 3.38 21.27 6.32
CA ARG A 52 2.57 20.54 5.34
C ARG A 52 1.76 19.43 5.99
N LYS A 53 2.34 18.68 6.93
CA LYS A 53 1.64 17.65 7.71
C LYS A 53 0.52 18.26 8.56
N ALA A 54 0.75 19.41 9.19
CA ALA A 54 -0.30 20.12 9.92
C ALA A 54 -1.47 20.50 8.99
N ALA A 55 -1.17 21.01 7.80
CA ALA A 55 -2.17 21.34 6.78
C ALA A 55 -2.95 20.10 6.29
N MET A 56 -2.26 18.99 6.03
CA MET A 56 -2.90 17.71 5.63
C MET A 56 -3.86 17.18 6.70
N ASN A 57 -3.55 17.41 7.98
CA ASN A 57 -4.40 17.04 9.11
C ASN A 57 -5.51 18.08 9.39
N GLY A 58 -5.64 19.13 8.56
CA GLY A 58 -6.63 20.20 8.73
C GLY A 58 -6.37 21.14 9.91
N ALA A 59 -5.19 21.06 10.53
CA ALA A 59 -4.82 21.90 11.66
C ALA A 59 -4.38 23.30 11.19
N LYS A 60 -4.82 24.33 11.91
CA LYS A 60 -4.55 25.76 11.60
C LYS A 60 -3.75 26.48 12.69
N THR A 61 -3.13 25.72 13.58
CA THR A 61 -2.42 26.24 14.75
C THR A 61 -0.93 25.93 14.69
N GLN A 62 -0.14 26.88 15.19
CA GLN A 62 1.30 26.73 15.36
C GLN A 62 1.66 25.53 16.24
N TRP A 63 0.88 25.29 17.30
CA TRP A 63 1.01 24.12 18.16
C TRP A 63 1.03 22.79 17.39
N ALA A 64 0.20 22.65 16.34
CA ALA A 64 0.20 21.44 15.52
C ALA A 64 1.52 21.24 14.76
N VAL A 65 2.13 22.33 14.30
CA VAL A 65 3.44 22.31 13.63
C VAL A 65 4.54 21.93 14.62
N SER A 66 4.55 22.55 15.81
CA SER A 66 5.51 22.23 16.88
C SER A 66 5.39 20.77 17.33
N ASN A 67 4.16 20.25 17.50
CA ASN A 67 3.96 18.85 17.86
C ASN A 67 4.50 17.87 16.80
N ASN A 68 4.28 18.15 15.51
CA ASN A 68 4.83 17.31 14.45
C ASN A 68 6.37 17.31 14.48
N ALA A 69 6.98 18.49 14.64
CA ALA A 69 8.43 18.62 14.76
C ALA A 69 8.97 17.86 15.99
N ASN A 70 8.36 18.06 17.16
CA ASN A 70 8.75 17.38 18.40
C ASN A 70 8.60 15.86 18.29
N GLN A 71 7.54 15.37 17.63
CA GLN A 71 7.33 13.94 17.40
C GLN A 71 8.49 13.33 16.61
N TRP A 72 8.93 14.00 15.54
CA TRP A 72 10.01 13.53 14.69
C TRP A 72 11.37 13.60 15.39
N VAL A 73 11.63 14.67 16.12
CA VAL A 73 12.84 14.80 16.94
C VAL A 73 12.90 13.71 18.01
N GLN A 74 11.79 13.41 18.69
CA GLN A 74 11.73 12.33 19.68
C GLN A 74 11.90 10.93 19.06
N ALA A 75 11.52 10.76 17.80
CA ALA A 75 11.79 9.54 17.03
C ALA A 75 13.23 9.47 16.52
N GLY A 76 14.06 10.50 16.75
CA GLY A 76 15.46 10.54 16.36
C GLY A 76 15.68 10.83 14.87
N LEU A 77 14.69 11.41 14.18
CA LEU A 77 14.76 11.68 12.74
C LEU A 77 15.54 12.97 12.50
N THR A 78 16.67 12.90 11.81
CA THR A 78 17.61 14.02 11.66
C THR A 78 17.61 14.62 10.24
N ASN A 79 17.00 13.95 9.27
CA ASN A 79 16.87 14.43 7.89
C ASN A 79 15.45 14.25 7.32
N ALA A 80 15.18 14.91 6.20
CA ALA A 80 13.85 14.93 5.58
C ALA A 80 13.43 13.59 4.98
N ASP A 81 14.39 12.77 4.54
CA ASP A 81 14.13 11.46 3.94
C ASP A 81 13.64 10.48 5.01
N GLU A 82 14.31 10.43 6.17
CA GLU A 82 13.88 9.67 7.35
C GLU A 82 12.48 10.07 7.84
N VAL A 83 12.17 11.36 7.83
CA VAL A 83 10.81 11.85 8.13
C VAL A 83 9.79 11.33 7.12
N GLY A 84 10.16 11.29 5.84
CA GLY A 84 9.31 10.74 4.76
C GLY A 84 9.02 9.26 4.95
N GLU A 85 10.05 8.46 5.22
CA GLU A 85 9.92 7.02 5.48
C GLU A 85 9.08 6.74 6.72
N TYR A 86 9.37 7.45 7.83
CA TYR A 86 8.63 7.32 9.07
C TYR A 86 7.12 7.61 8.91
N GLU A 87 6.76 8.67 8.17
CA GLU A 87 5.35 8.99 7.92
C GLU A 87 4.68 7.98 6.97
N HIS A 88 5.43 7.41 6.02
CA HIS A 88 4.93 6.35 5.15
C HIS A 88 4.59 5.09 5.97
N GLU A 89 5.52 4.63 6.79
CA GLU A 89 5.31 3.48 7.68
C GLU A 89 4.16 3.75 8.67
N ALA A 90 4.10 4.94 9.27
CA ALA A 90 3.03 5.31 10.18
C ALA A 90 1.64 5.29 9.50
N LYS A 91 1.57 5.66 8.22
CA LYS A 91 0.35 5.60 7.42
C LYS A 91 -0.05 4.16 7.10
N ASP A 92 0.92 3.32 6.77
CA ASP A 92 0.68 1.89 6.50
C ASP A 92 0.20 1.16 7.76
N MET A 93 0.77 1.46 8.93
CA MET A 93 0.30 0.93 10.21
C MET A 93 -1.13 1.39 10.58
N ARG A 94 -1.54 2.58 10.13
CA ARG A 94 -2.87 3.15 10.41
C ARG A 94 -3.97 2.64 9.49
N LEU A 95 -3.66 1.87 8.45
CA LEU A 95 -4.69 1.23 7.62
C LEU A 95 -5.44 0.21 8.48
N PRO A 96 -6.76 0.40 8.74
CA PRO A 96 -7.53 -0.53 9.52
C PRO A 96 -7.63 -1.83 8.71
N GLY A 97 -6.87 -2.86 9.12
CA GLY A 97 -7.11 -4.21 8.63
C GLY A 97 -8.48 -4.68 9.09
N ARG A 98 -9.05 -5.65 8.36
CA ARG A 98 -10.26 -6.34 8.79
C ARG A 98 -10.00 -6.91 10.20
N TYR A 99 -10.80 -6.50 11.19
CA TYR A 99 -10.70 -6.89 12.61
C TYR A 99 -9.61 -6.20 13.47
N GLY A 100 -9.25 -4.95 13.20
CA GLY A 100 -8.45 -4.14 14.16
C GLY A 100 -6.98 -4.54 14.29
N LYS A 101 -6.48 -5.37 13.37
CA LYS A 101 -5.04 -5.59 13.18
C LYS A 101 -4.56 -4.60 12.12
N PRO A 102 -3.33 -4.05 12.22
CA PRO A 102 -2.76 -3.25 11.14
C PRO A 102 -2.85 -4.06 9.85
N GLY A 103 -3.47 -3.47 8.82
CA GLY A 103 -3.60 -4.12 7.54
C GLY A 103 -2.20 -4.38 7.00
N LYS A 104 -1.81 -5.65 6.85
CA LYS A 104 -0.62 -5.98 6.08
C LYS A 104 -0.90 -5.53 4.66
N THR A 105 -0.34 -4.39 4.26
CA THR A 105 -0.12 -4.09 2.86
C THR A 105 0.85 -5.15 2.38
N GLU A 106 0.32 -6.19 1.74
CA GLU A 106 1.16 -7.02 0.88
C GLU A 106 1.84 -6.04 -0.07
N SER A 107 3.18 -5.99 -0.02
CA SER A 107 3.98 -5.23 -0.97
C SER A 107 3.37 -5.49 -2.33
N ASN A 108 2.88 -4.44 -3.00
CA ASN A 108 2.32 -4.58 -4.34
C ASN A 108 3.32 -5.41 -5.13
N LEU A 109 2.97 -6.67 -5.43
CA LEU A 109 3.79 -7.49 -6.30
C LEU A 109 3.97 -6.66 -7.56
N ASP A 110 5.22 -6.38 -7.93
CA ASP A 110 5.53 -5.67 -9.17
C ASP A 110 4.65 -6.26 -10.26
N LYS A 111 3.89 -5.39 -10.95
CA LYS A 111 2.91 -5.82 -11.94
C LYS A 111 3.58 -6.84 -12.86
N ILE A 112 3.07 -8.08 -12.82
CA ILE A 112 3.65 -9.20 -13.56
C ILE A 112 3.83 -8.76 -15.02
N THR A 113 5.06 -8.83 -15.52
CA THR A 113 5.36 -8.39 -16.88
C THR A 113 4.87 -9.42 -17.89
N PRO A 114 4.53 -9.01 -19.13
CA PRO A 114 4.16 -9.95 -20.19
C PRO A 114 5.20 -11.06 -20.42
N GLU A 115 6.49 -10.75 -20.25
CA GLU A 115 7.60 -11.70 -20.36
C GLU A 115 7.58 -12.76 -19.25
N GLN A 116 7.25 -12.37 -18.02
CA GLN A 116 7.10 -13.31 -16.90
C GLN A 116 5.94 -14.27 -17.13
N ILE A 117 4.81 -13.78 -17.67
CA ILE A 117 3.65 -14.61 -18.04
C ILE A 117 4.04 -15.62 -19.12
N GLN A 118 4.77 -15.15 -20.15
CA GLN A 118 5.20 -16.03 -21.24
C GLN A 118 6.14 -17.13 -20.74
N LYS A 119 7.13 -16.78 -19.91
CA LYS A 119 8.07 -17.74 -19.31
C LYS A 119 7.35 -18.77 -18.43
N GLN A 120 6.35 -18.34 -17.67
CA GLN A 120 5.53 -19.23 -16.85
C GLN A 120 4.72 -20.20 -17.71
N ASN A 121 4.11 -19.72 -18.80
CA ASN A 121 3.35 -20.55 -19.73
C ASN A 121 4.24 -21.58 -20.45
N GLU A 122 5.46 -21.21 -20.81
CA GLU A 122 6.45 -22.13 -21.41
C GLU A 122 6.89 -23.21 -20.42
N GLN A 123 7.09 -22.86 -19.15
CA GLN A 123 7.38 -23.83 -18.08
C GLN A 123 6.23 -24.80 -17.90
N LEU A 124 5.00 -24.28 -17.80
CA LEU A 124 3.80 -25.08 -17.62
C LEU A 124 3.58 -26.05 -18.81
N ALA A 125 3.80 -25.59 -20.04
CA ALA A 125 3.70 -26.43 -21.23
C ALA A 125 4.66 -27.62 -21.15
N LYS A 126 5.92 -27.39 -20.73
CA LYS A 126 6.92 -28.46 -20.56
C LYS A 126 6.57 -29.43 -19.44
N GLU A 127 6.11 -28.93 -18.29
CA GLU A 127 5.69 -29.77 -17.16
C GLU A 127 4.53 -30.70 -17.54
N LEU A 128 3.61 -30.19 -18.36
CA LEU A 128 2.47 -30.96 -18.86
C LEU A 128 2.82 -31.84 -20.09
N GLY A 129 4.08 -31.84 -20.53
CA GLY A 129 4.58 -32.67 -21.62
C GLY A 129 4.23 -32.19 -23.03
N TYR A 130 3.85 -30.91 -23.20
CA TYR A 130 3.58 -30.30 -24.50
C TYR A 130 4.86 -29.70 -25.11
N GLU A 131 4.96 -29.78 -26.44
CA GLU A 131 6.11 -29.24 -27.20
C GLU A 131 6.14 -27.70 -27.22
N SER A 132 4.98 -27.04 -27.08
CA SER A 132 4.86 -25.59 -27.06
C SER A 132 3.60 -25.12 -26.32
N VAL A 133 3.56 -23.83 -25.98
CA VAL A 133 2.37 -23.18 -25.39
C VAL A 133 1.16 -23.27 -26.32
N GLU A 134 1.37 -23.18 -27.64
CA GLU A 134 0.31 -23.32 -28.64
C GLU A 134 -0.24 -24.76 -28.70
N ALA A 135 0.64 -25.77 -28.63
CA ALA A 135 0.23 -27.17 -28.55
C ALA A 135 -0.57 -27.44 -27.27
N MET A 136 -0.15 -26.87 -26.14
CA MET A 136 -0.88 -26.93 -24.88
C MET A 136 -2.27 -26.27 -24.99
N ALA A 137 -2.36 -25.09 -25.61
CA ALA A 137 -3.63 -24.38 -25.81
C ALA A 137 -4.59 -25.18 -26.70
N LYS A 138 -4.07 -25.74 -27.80
CA LYS A 138 -4.85 -26.58 -28.73
C LYS A 138 -5.34 -27.86 -28.05
N GLY A 139 -4.45 -28.59 -27.37
CA GLY A 139 -4.83 -29.82 -26.64
C GLY A 139 -5.84 -29.55 -25.52
N SER A 140 -5.70 -28.44 -24.80
CA SER A 140 -6.67 -28.01 -23.78
C SER A 140 -8.04 -27.71 -24.40
N TRP A 141 -8.06 -27.02 -25.53
CA TRP A 141 -9.30 -26.70 -26.25
C TRP A 141 -9.98 -27.96 -26.79
N GLU A 142 -9.24 -28.85 -27.43
CA GLU A 142 -9.74 -30.14 -27.91
C GLU A 142 -10.33 -30.95 -26.76
N LYS A 143 -9.66 -30.96 -25.59
CA LYS A 143 -10.18 -31.66 -24.42
C LYS A 143 -11.47 -31.06 -23.90
N LEU A 144 -11.56 -29.73 -23.82
CA LEU A 144 -12.79 -29.03 -23.43
C LEU A 144 -13.94 -29.30 -24.41
N TYR A 145 -13.62 -29.35 -25.70
CA TYR A 145 -14.58 -29.66 -26.75
C TYR A 145 -15.11 -31.10 -26.61
N GLU A 146 -14.23 -32.09 -26.43
CA GLU A 146 -14.61 -33.47 -26.13
C GLU A 146 -15.49 -33.57 -24.89
N LEU A 147 -15.10 -32.91 -23.79
CA LEU A 147 -15.82 -32.95 -22.52
C LEU A 147 -17.22 -32.35 -22.64
N ARG A 148 -17.39 -31.34 -23.51
CA ARG A 148 -18.68 -30.70 -23.81
C ARG A 148 -19.53 -31.61 -24.69
N ARG A 149 -18.95 -32.18 -25.75
CA ARG A 149 -19.65 -33.08 -26.68
C ARG A 149 -20.12 -34.38 -26.02
N THR A 150 -19.27 -34.97 -25.18
CA THR A 150 -19.55 -36.24 -24.47
C THR A 150 -20.25 -36.02 -23.13
N ARG A 151 -20.71 -34.79 -22.83
CA ARG A 151 -21.30 -34.46 -21.53
C ARG A 151 -22.47 -35.37 -21.17
N GLU A 152 -23.40 -35.57 -22.10
CA GLU A 152 -24.61 -36.38 -21.86
C GLU A 152 -24.25 -37.85 -21.60
N GLU A 153 -23.37 -38.43 -22.42
CA GLU A 153 -22.89 -39.81 -22.24
C GLU A 153 -22.13 -40.00 -20.93
N ARG A 154 -21.29 -39.02 -20.55
CA ARG A 154 -20.55 -39.04 -19.27
C ARG A 154 -21.46 -38.89 -18.07
N LEU A 155 -22.52 -38.09 -18.18
CA LEU A 155 -23.52 -37.95 -17.13
C LEU A 155 -24.43 -39.18 -17.03
N ALA A 156 -24.73 -39.84 -18.16
CA ALA A 156 -25.52 -41.07 -18.20
C ALA A 156 -24.76 -42.29 -17.63
N LYS A 157 -23.44 -42.37 -17.84
CA LYS A 157 -22.57 -43.43 -17.31
C LYS A 157 -22.13 -43.22 -15.85
N ARG A 158 -22.48 -42.10 -15.22
CA ARG A 158 -22.24 -41.94 -13.78
C ARG A 158 -23.19 -42.86 -13.02
N PRO A 159 -22.70 -43.63 -12.03
CA PRO A 159 -23.61 -44.32 -11.11
C PRO A 159 -24.55 -43.26 -10.54
N LYS A 160 -25.86 -43.55 -10.51
CA LYS A 160 -26.84 -42.73 -9.78
C LYS A 160 -26.54 -42.85 -8.28
N THR A 161 -25.42 -42.28 -7.83
CA THR A 161 -25.19 -41.98 -6.43
C THR A 161 -26.28 -41.00 -6.09
N GLY A 162 -27.29 -41.47 -5.35
CA GLY A 162 -28.48 -40.71 -4.98
C GLY A 162 -28.07 -39.50 -4.17
N LEU A 163 -27.66 -38.44 -4.84
CA LEU A 163 -27.45 -37.13 -4.27
C LEU A 163 -28.71 -36.34 -4.62
N THR A 164 -29.33 -35.73 -3.61
CA THR A 164 -30.43 -34.80 -3.83
C THR A 164 -29.95 -33.61 -4.66
N ALA A 165 -30.87 -32.80 -5.20
CA ALA A 165 -30.54 -31.57 -5.94
C ALA A 165 -29.67 -30.56 -5.14
N THR A 166 -29.52 -30.78 -3.82
CA THR A 166 -28.72 -30.01 -2.87
C THR A 166 -27.39 -30.69 -2.47
N GLY A 167 -27.03 -31.83 -3.07
CA GLY A 167 -25.74 -32.49 -2.85
C GLY A 167 -25.65 -33.42 -1.63
N ASN A 168 -26.78 -33.83 -1.03
CA ASN A 168 -26.78 -34.75 0.12
C ASN A 168 -27.09 -36.19 -0.30
N GLN A 169 -26.37 -37.17 0.25
CA GLN A 169 -26.61 -38.59 -0.01
C GLN A 169 -27.99 -39.00 0.53
N VAL A 170 -28.82 -39.60 -0.32
CA VAL A 170 -30.08 -40.24 0.02
C VAL A 170 -29.76 -41.48 0.86
N LEU A 171 -29.92 -41.36 2.17
CA LEU A 171 -29.85 -42.49 3.11
C LEU A 171 -30.92 -43.51 2.72
N LYS A 172 -30.52 -44.60 2.05
CA LYS A 172 -31.33 -45.81 1.92
C LYS A 172 -31.40 -46.49 3.28
N ARG A 173 -32.50 -46.30 4.01
CA ARG A 173 -32.88 -47.20 5.10
C ARG A 173 -33.64 -48.36 4.47
N PHE A 174 -33.04 -49.55 4.52
CA PHE A 174 -33.76 -50.81 4.33
C PHE A 174 -34.37 -51.21 5.67
#